data_AF-A0A2A2QBX2-F1
#
_entry.id   AF-A0A2A2QBX2-F1
#
_cell.length_a   1.000
_cell.length_b   1.000
_cell.length_c   1.000
_cell.angle_alpha   90.00
_cell.angle_beta   90.00
_cell.angle_gamma   90.00
#
_symmetry.space_group_name_H-M   'P 1'
#
loop_
_entity.id
_entity.type
_entity.pdbx_description
1 polymer ?
#
loop_
_entity_poly.entity_id
_entity_poly.type
_entity_poly.pdbx_seq_one_letter_code
_entity_poly.pdbx_strand_id
1 'polypeptide(L)' 'MRLLFVHHKGNEAAIISEYVIAEREGKVLRNSDTNAMSPEDYAKRLLQDGIRKRWLWEG' A
#
# COMPACT_ATOMS: atom_id res chain seq x y z
N MET A 1 -2.96 0.94 -4.12
CA MET A 1 -2.98 -0.25 -3.24
C MET A 1 -3.85 -1.37 -3.77
N ARG A 2 -5.16 -1.17 -4.03
CA ARG A 2 -6.03 -2.22 -4.60
C ARG A 2 -5.49 -2.85 -5.90
N LEU A 3 -5.03 -2.03 -6.85
CA LEU A 3 -4.41 -2.52 -8.08
C LEU A 3 -3.18 -3.39 -7.81
N LEU A 4 -2.30 -2.98 -6.89
CA LEU A 4 -1.14 -3.77 -6.45
C LEU A 4 -1.59 -5.09 -5.82
N PHE A 5 -2.63 -5.05 -5.00
CA PHE A 5 -3.20 -6.25 -4.36
C PHE A 5 -3.69 -7.27 -5.39
N VAL A 6 -4.42 -6.83 -6.40
CA VAL A 6 -4.89 -7.68 -7.50
C VAL A 6 -3.73 -8.18 -8.36
N HIS A 7 -2.80 -7.28 -8.72
CA HIS A 7 -1.65 -7.60 -9.57
C HIS A 7 -0.73 -8.65 -8.94
N HIS A 8 -0.41 -8.50 -7.66
CA HIS A 8 0.45 -9.40 -6.90
C HIS A 8 -0.31 -10.54 -6.21
N LYS A 9 -1.61 -10.72 -6.49
CA LYS A 9 -2.47 -11.77 -5.92
C LYS A 9 -2.41 -11.84 -4.38
N GLY A 10 -2.38 -10.68 -3.74
CA GLY A 10 -2.30 -10.57 -2.29
C GLY A 10 -0.92 -10.87 -1.68
N ASN A 11 0.14 -10.99 -2.47
CA ASN A 11 1.50 -11.11 -1.95
C ASN A 11 1.93 -9.79 -1.27
N GLU A 12 1.85 -9.78 0.06
CA GLU A 12 2.08 -8.58 0.87
C GLU A 12 3.46 -7.97 0.66
N ALA A 13 4.51 -8.79 0.58
CA ALA A 13 5.88 -8.31 0.40
C ALA A 13 6.06 -7.61 -0.95
N ALA A 14 5.51 -8.18 -2.02
CA ALA A 14 5.58 -7.60 -3.36
C ALA A 14 4.77 -6.28 -3.44
N ILE A 15 3.58 -6.26 -2.84
CA ILE A 15 2.71 -5.06 -2.76
C ILE A 15 3.40 -3.92 -2.02
N ILE A 16 4.01 -4.22 -0.86
CA ILE A 16 4.72 -3.23 -0.05
C ILE A 16 5.93 -2.70 -0.83
N SER A 17 6.73 -3.59 -1.42
CA SER A 17 7.92 -3.20 -2.18
C SER A 17 7.54 -2.28 -3.36
N GLU A 18 6.55 -2.66 -4.16
CA GLU A 18 6.11 -1.86 -5.30
C GLU A 18 5.48 -0.53 -4.89
N TYR A 19 4.74 -0.50 -3.78
CA TYR A 19 4.20 0.74 -3.23
C TYR A 19 5.33 1.70 -2.81
N VAL A 20 6.34 1.20 -2.12
CA VAL A 20 7.49 1.98 -1.67
C VAL A 20 8.29 2.54 -2.84
N ILE A 21 8.49 1.75 -3.90
CA ILE A 21 9.14 2.20 -5.13
C ILE A 21 8.31 3.32 -5.77
N ALA A 22 7.01 3.10 -5.96
CA ALA A 22 6.12 4.09 -6.55
C ALA A 22 6.09 5.40 -5.74
N GLU A 23 6.19 5.33 -4.41
CA GLU A 23 6.21 6.50 -3.54
C GLU A 23 7.53 7.26 -3.65
N ARG A 24 8.66 6.54 -3.66
CA ARG A 24 10.00 7.13 -3.88
C ARG A 24 10.12 7.78 -5.26
N GLU A 25 9.45 7.22 -6.26
CA GLU A 25 9.35 7.79 -7.60
C GLU A 25 8.33 8.93 -7.74
N GLY A 26 7.60 9.27 -6.66
CA GLY A 26 6.57 10.32 -6.67
C GLY A 26 5.31 9.96 -7.46
N LYS A 27 5.12 8.68 -7.83
CA LYS A 27 3.96 8.17 -8.57
C LYS A 27 2.73 7.98 -7.68
N VAL A 28 2.92 7.85 -6.38
CA VAL A 28 1.84 7.85 -5.40
C VAL A 28 2.06 8.93 -4.36
N LEU A 29 0.99 9.63 -4.02
CA LEU A 29 0.97 10.60 -2.93
C LEU A 29 0.34 9.96 -1.71
N ARG A 30 0.94 10.20 -0.54
CA ARG A 30 0.31 9.85 0.73
C ARG A 30 -0.86 10.79 0.95
N ASN A 31 -2.03 10.23 1.24
CA ASN A 31 -3.22 11.02 1.56
C ASN A 31 -3.14 11.68 2.94
N SER A 32 -2.14 11.34 3.76
CA SER A 32 -1.96 11.95 5.07
C SER A 32 -0.48 12.08 5.40
N ASP A 33 -0.10 13.25 5.89
CA ASP A 33 1.25 13.66 6.22
C ASP A 33 1.70 13.01 7.54
N THR A 34 1.90 11.70 7.53
CA THR A 34 2.51 10.95 8.63
C THR A 34 4.01 11.24 8.64
N ASN A 35 4.38 12.44 9.10
CA ASN A 35 5.74 12.99 9.15
C ASN A 35 6.78 12.12 9.89
N ALA A 36 6.38 11.03 10.52
CA ALA A 36 7.25 10.10 11.24
C ALA A 36 7.18 8.64 10.73
N MET A 37 6.51 8.37 9.59
CA MET A 37 6.33 7.00 9.10
C MET A 37 7.15 6.73 7.85
N SER A 38 7.91 5.64 7.88
CA SER A 38 8.61 5.12 6.72
C SER A 38 7.62 4.70 5.62
N PRO A 39 7.97 4.83 4.34
CA PRO A 39 7.17 4.32 3.21
C PRO A 39 6.67 2.89 3.42
N GLU A 40 7.55 2.03 3.95
CA GLU A 40 7.27 0.62 4.22
C GLU A 40 6.20 0.43 5.29
N ASP A 41 6.28 1.18 6.39
CA ASP A 41 5.32 1.11 7.49
C ASP A 41 3.96 1.66 7.08
N TYR A 42 3.96 2.71 6.24
CA TYR A 42 2.74 3.24 5.66
C TYR A 42 2.08 2.22 4.73
N ALA A 43 2.85 1.60 3.83
CA ALA A 43 2.37 0.57 2.92
C ALA A 43 1.79 -0.63 3.68
N LYS A 44 2.49 -1.11 4.73
CA LYS A 44 2.03 -2.19 5.61
C LYS A 44 0.69 -1.84 6.27
N ARG A 45 0.59 -0.66 6.89
CA ARG A 45 -0.65 -0.22 7.55
C ARG A 45 -1.80 -0.08 6.56
N LEU A 46 -1.55 0.47 5.39
CA LEU A 46 -2.57 0.66 4.36
C LEU A 46 -3.07 -0.68 3.81
N LEU A 47 -2.17 -1.64 3.61
CA LEU A 47 -2.50 -3.01 3.20
C LEU A 47 -3.33 -3.72 4.28
N GLN A 48 -2.90 -3.67 5.54
CA GLN A 48 -3.62 -4.24 6.67
C GLN A 48 -5.00 -3.62 6.86
N ASP A 49 -5.12 -2.30 6.74
CA ASP A 49 -6.41 -1.59 6.80
C ASP A 49 -7.33 -2.07 5.67
N GLY A 50 -6.78 -2.23 4.47
CA GLY A 50 -7.48 -2.76 3.30
C GLY A 50 -7.97 -4.19 3.43
N ILE A 51 -7.19 -5.06 4.06
CA ILE A 51 -7.60 -6.43 4.38
C ILE A 51 -8.67 -6.40 5.47
N ARG A 52 -8.44 -5.64 6.56
CA ARG A 52 -9.34 -5.56 7.73
C ARG A 52 -10.71 -5.02 7.35
N LYS A 53 -10.76 -3.98 6.52
CA LYS A 53 -12.01 -3.34 6.06
C LYS A 53 -12.54 -3.94 4.76
N ARG A 54 -11.85 -4.93 4.19
CA ARG A 54 -12.21 -5.65 2.96
C ARG A 54 -12.34 -4.80 1.68
N TRP A 55 -11.90 -3.53 1.68
CA TRP A 55 -11.98 -2.67 0.49
C TRP A 55 -10.97 -3.03 -0.61
N LEU A 56 -10.01 -3.91 -0.34
CA LEU A 56 -9.09 -4.42 -1.36
C LEU A 56 -9.75 -5.46 -2.28
N TRP A 57 -10.79 -6.16 -1.80
CA TRP A 57 -11.39 -7.32 -2.49
C TRP A 57 -12.83 -7.03 -2.92
N GLU A 58 -13.49 -6.06 -2.27
CA GLU A 58 -14.82 -5.60 -2.63
C GLU A 58 -14.78 -4.69 -3.86
N GLY A 59 -15.16 -5.24 -5.01
CA GLY A 59 -15.78 -4.50 -6.12
C GLY A 59 -16.00 -5.36 -7.33
#